data_AF-A0A923WI59-F1
#
_entry.id   AF-A0A923WI59-F1
#
_cell.length_a   1.000
_cell.length_b   1.000
_cell.length_c   1.000
_cell.angle_alpha   90.00
_cell.angle_beta   90.00
_cell.angle_gamma   90.00
#
_symmetry.space_group_name_H-M   'P 1'
#
loop_
_entity.id
_entity.type
_entity.pdbx_description
1 polymer ?
#
loop_
_entity_poly.entity_id
_entity_poly.type
_entity_poly.pdbx_seq_one_letter_code
_entity_poly.pdbx_strand_id
1 'polypeptide(L)'
;GAILSEHLFDIDLPIDLAGVHDALGDGHAKPGRTAPNACAGFLLAGIALQLSMRAAHSAALARLGAVLAALTFLIGVAGFVGYVLRLDMMYQIAAYNRMATFTALGMTMLGAGLWALAPAHAFGWNEARDEAQRITKLAAALLMVFALATGLVSFAVLRDSFEKAAADNHLQTAQTTAFSISLLLEQTALLSTSVAHRAALGAPLQRLIDAPGDPLALAQLAENAHVFDEMAFSAANISGADGPLLVSRGSMNPATGPMRVQFDASGSVASLGWNGGFFLQVAHRLERDGRLLGTVVTEQRLRALDTFLAEPVL
;
A
#
# COMPACT_ATOMS: atom_id res chain seq x y z
N GLY A 1 -18.51 -36.05 2.83
CA GLY A 1 -18.32 -37.03 1.74
C GLY A 1 -18.74 -36.41 0.43
N ALA A 2 -20.03 -36.48 0.09
CA ALA A 2 -20.60 -35.94 -1.15
C ALA A 2 -20.23 -34.46 -1.41
N ILE A 3 -20.45 -33.57 -0.43
CA ILE A 3 -20.12 -32.13 -0.56
C ILE A 3 -18.62 -31.87 -0.75
N LEU A 4 -17.74 -32.73 -0.20
CA LEU A 4 -16.30 -32.61 -0.42
C LEU A 4 -15.92 -33.01 -1.85
N SER A 5 -16.61 -34.01 -2.41
CA SER A 5 -16.46 -34.40 -3.82
C SER A 5 -16.95 -33.32 -4.76
N GLU A 6 -18.01 -32.58 -4.42
CA GLU A 6 -18.45 -31.41 -5.21
C GLU A 6 -17.37 -30.33 -5.26
N HIS A 7 -16.68 -30.07 -4.14
CA HIS A 7 -15.54 -29.14 -4.11
C HIS A 7 -14.32 -29.65 -4.91
N LEU A 8 -14.08 -30.96 -4.90
CA LEU A 8 -12.88 -31.53 -5.54
C LEU A 8 -13.04 -31.74 -7.06
N PHE A 9 -14.27 -31.98 -7.52
CA PHE A 9 -14.59 -32.24 -8.93
C PHE A 9 -15.36 -31.10 -9.61
N ASP A 10 -15.70 -30.03 -8.86
CA ASP A 10 -16.54 -28.89 -9.30
C ASP A 10 -17.85 -29.33 -9.97
N ILE A 11 -18.48 -30.37 -9.42
CA ILE A 11 -19.78 -30.90 -9.87
C ILE A 11 -20.86 -30.33 -8.95
N ASP A 12 -21.93 -29.80 -9.53
CA ASP A 12 -23.09 -29.32 -8.78
C ASP A 12 -24.11 -30.45 -8.60
N LEU A 13 -24.14 -31.10 -7.44
CA LEU A 13 -25.26 -31.95 -7.05
C LEU A 13 -26.35 -31.07 -6.41
N PRO A 14 -27.65 -31.37 -6.62
CA PRO A 14 -28.76 -30.59 -6.05
C PRO A 14 -28.93 -30.77 -4.52
N ILE A 15 -27.85 -31.07 -3.80
CA ILE A 15 -27.85 -31.39 -2.35
C ILE A 15 -27.79 -30.10 -1.51
N ASP A 16 -27.26 -29.02 -2.07
CA ASP A 16 -27.01 -27.75 -1.36
C ASP A 16 -28.29 -26.97 -0.99
N LEU A 17 -29.44 -27.34 -1.57
CA LEU A 17 -30.74 -26.67 -1.36
C LEU A 17 -30.61 -25.13 -1.48
N ALA A 18 -29.89 -24.67 -2.51
CA ALA A 18 -29.47 -23.28 -2.66
C ALA A 18 -30.64 -22.28 -2.55
N GLY A 19 -31.83 -22.62 -3.06
CA GLY A 19 -33.00 -21.75 -3.00
C GLY A 19 -33.53 -21.44 -1.58
N VAL A 20 -33.22 -22.28 -0.59
CA VAL A 20 -33.57 -22.00 0.82
C VAL A 20 -32.54 -21.08 1.48
N HIS A 21 -31.28 -21.23 1.12
CA HIS A 21 -30.17 -20.43 1.68
C HIS A 21 -30.06 -19.05 1.03
N ASP A 22 -30.44 -18.92 -0.24
CA ASP A 22 -30.49 -17.63 -0.93
C ASP A 22 -31.56 -16.71 -0.33
N ALA A 23 -32.67 -17.28 0.15
CA ALA A 23 -33.73 -16.56 0.86
C ALA A 23 -33.29 -16.01 2.24
N LEU A 24 -32.20 -16.53 2.82
CA LEU A 24 -31.62 -16.06 4.09
C LEU A 24 -30.65 -14.87 3.90
N GLY A 25 -30.23 -14.58 2.67
CA GLY A 25 -29.45 -13.37 2.35
C GLY A 25 -27.98 -13.42 2.76
N ASP A 26 -27.36 -14.61 2.81
CA ASP A 26 -26.02 -14.78 3.39
C ASP A 26 -24.86 -14.31 2.48
N GLY A 27 -25.13 -13.83 1.26
CA GLY A 27 -24.13 -13.16 0.39
C GLY A 27 -22.95 -14.04 -0.07
N HIS A 28 -23.03 -15.36 0.10
CA HIS A 28 -21.99 -16.30 -0.32
C HIS A 28 -22.10 -16.63 -1.82
N ALA A 29 -20.96 -16.83 -2.50
CA ALA A 29 -20.92 -17.15 -3.93
C ALA A 29 -21.61 -18.48 -4.30
N LYS A 30 -21.77 -19.41 -3.35
CA LYS A 30 -22.53 -20.67 -3.49
C LYS A 30 -23.35 -20.92 -2.19
N PRO A 31 -24.57 -20.38 -2.06
CA PRO A 31 -25.40 -20.52 -0.85
C PRO A 31 -25.71 -21.98 -0.52
N GLY A 32 -25.57 -22.38 0.74
CA GLY A 32 -25.84 -23.75 1.22
C GLY A 32 -24.63 -24.71 1.19
N ARG A 33 -23.52 -24.37 0.52
CA ARG A 33 -22.31 -25.19 0.53
C ARG A 33 -21.55 -25.10 1.84
N THR A 34 -21.40 -26.23 2.51
CA THR A 34 -20.53 -26.33 3.69
C THR A 34 -19.07 -26.12 3.29
N ALA A 35 -18.31 -25.36 4.09
CA ALA A 35 -16.91 -25.08 3.80
C ALA A 35 -16.07 -26.38 3.65
N PRO A 36 -15.08 -26.42 2.73
CA PRO A 36 -14.29 -27.62 2.47
C PRO A 36 -13.56 -28.15 3.71
N ASN A 37 -13.03 -27.25 4.55
CA ASN A 37 -12.39 -27.60 5.82
C ASN A 37 -13.36 -28.26 6.80
N ALA A 38 -14.60 -27.79 6.91
CA ALA A 38 -15.63 -28.38 7.75
C ALA A 38 -16.01 -29.77 7.23
N CYS A 39 -16.13 -29.93 5.90
CA CYS A 39 -16.39 -31.23 5.27
C CYS A 39 -15.29 -32.24 5.56
N ALA A 40 -14.02 -31.84 5.39
CA ALA A 40 -12.86 -32.66 5.70
C ALA A 40 -12.84 -33.01 7.19
N GLY A 41 -13.07 -32.02 8.05
CA GLY A 41 -13.18 -32.25 9.48
C GLY A 41 -14.22 -33.33 9.80
N PHE A 42 -15.46 -33.21 9.30
CA PHE A 42 -16.55 -34.13 9.65
C PHE A 42 -16.27 -35.53 9.13
N LEU A 43 -15.62 -35.65 7.97
CA LEU A 43 -15.12 -36.91 7.45
C LEU A 43 -14.09 -37.53 8.40
N LEU A 44 -13.09 -36.75 8.84
CA LEU A 44 -12.07 -37.20 9.79
C LEU A 44 -12.70 -37.62 11.12
N ALA A 45 -13.68 -36.86 11.62
CA ALA A 45 -14.39 -37.17 12.85
C ALA A 45 -15.21 -38.47 12.74
N GLY A 46 -15.88 -38.67 11.61
CA GLY A 46 -16.63 -39.90 11.33
C GLY A 46 -15.73 -41.13 11.23
N ILE A 47 -14.58 -41.01 10.55
CA ILE A 47 -13.59 -42.10 10.48
C ILE A 47 -13.00 -42.36 11.88
N ALA A 48 -12.66 -41.31 12.64
CA ALA A 48 -12.17 -41.44 14.01
C ALA A 48 -13.17 -42.19 14.91
N LEU A 49 -14.46 -41.87 14.82
CA LEU A 49 -15.53 -42.53 15.57
C LEU A 49 -15.69 -44.00 15.14
N GLN A 50 -15.66 -44.29 13.84
CA GLN A 50 -15.74 -45.66 13.35
C GLN A 50 -14.54 -46.51 13.80
N LEU A 51 -13.35 -45.90 13.78
CA LEU A 51 -12.13 -46.54 14.26
C LEU A 51 -12.17 -46.75 15.77
N SER A 52 -12.69 -45.82 16.57
CA SER A 52 -12.80 -45.98 18.03
C SER A 52 -13.75 -47.12 18.41
N MET A 53 -14.84 -47.33 17.67
CA MET A 53 -15.73 -48.48 17.87
C MET A 53 -15.07 -49.82 17.53
N ARG A 54 -14.16 -49.87 16.55
CA ARG A 54 -13.44 -51.09 16.13
C ARG A 54 -12.10 -51.28 16.84
N ALA A 55 -11.67 -50.29 17.62
CA ALA A 55 -10.36 -50.24 18.26
C ALA A 55 -10.17 -51.28 19.37
N ALA A 56 -11.24 -51.95 19.81
CA ALA A 56 -11.19 -53.02 20.80
C ALA A 56 -10.22 -54.16 20.44
N HIS A 57 -9.93 -54.37 19.14
CA HIS A 57 -9.14 -55.50 18.66
C HIS A 57 -7.75 -55.14 18.12
N SER A 58 -7.36 -53.86 18.04
CA SER A 58 -6.04 -53.48 17.53
C SER A 58 -5.58 -52.09 17.98
N ALA A 59 -4.37 -52.03 18.54
CA ALA A 59 -3.73 -50.79 18.97
C ALA A 59 -3.40 -49.85 17.79
N ALA A 60 -3.15 -50.37 16.59
CA ALA A 60 -2.83 -49.55 15.42
C ALA A 60 -4.06 -48.74 14.95
N LEU A 61 -5.24 -49.36 14.92
CA LEU A 61 -6.49 -48.67 14.58
C LEU A 61 -6.85 -47.62 15.64
N ALA A 62 -6.57 -47.92 16.91
CA ALA A 62 -6.79 -47.00 18.01
C ALA A 62 -5.89 -45.76 17.93
N ARG A 63 -4.60 -45.91 17.56
CA ARG A 63 -3.69 -44.77 17.29
C ARG A 63 -4.15 -43.92 16.13
N LEU A 64 -4.55 -44.56 15.03
CA LEU A 64 -5.04 -43.84 13.86
C LEU A 64 -6.29 -43.02 14.21
N GLY A 65 -7.23 -43.59 14.96
CA GLY A 65 -8.41 -42.87 15.46
C GLY A 65 -8.05 -41.64 16.31
N ALA A 66 -7.07 -41.76 17.22
CA ALA A 66 -6.60 -40.64 18.03
C ALA A 66 -5.95 -39.52 17.19
N VAL A 67 -5.14 -39.88 16.19
CA VAL A 67 -4.55 -38.90 15.26
C VAL A 67 -5.64 -38.18 14.45
N LEU A 68 -6.66 -38.89 13.97
CA LEU A 68 -7.75 -38.26 13.24
C LEU A 68 -8.59 -37.34 14.13
N ALA A 69 -8.84 -37.71 15.39
CA ALA A 69 -9.49 -36.84 16.38
C ALA A 69 -8.65 -35.58 16.66
N ALA A 70 -7.32 -35.70 16.72
CA ALA A 70 -6.40 -34.58 16.82
C ALA A 70 -6.56 -33.58 15.67
N LEU A 71 -6.60 -34.10 14.44
CA LEU A 71 -6.73 -33.28 13.24
C LEU A 71 -8.09 -32.58 13.21
N THR A 72 -9.17 -33.29 13.56
CA THR A 72 -10.50 -32.69 13.73
C THR A 72 -10.50 -31.54 14.74
N PHE A 73 -9.86 -31.72 15.89
CA PHE A 73 -9.71 -30.68 16.91
C PHE A 73 -8.93 -29.48 16.39
N LEU A 74 -7.79 -29.71 15.72
CA LEU A 74 -6.96 -28.65 15.13
C LEU A 74 -7.71 -27.85 14.07
N ILE A 75 -8.51 -28.50 13.21
CA ILE A 75 -9.36 -27.84 12.21
C ILE A 75 -10.38 -26.93 12.90
N GLY A 76 -11.02 -27.42 13.99
CA GLY A 76 -11.97 -26.63 14.78
C GLY A 76 -11.32 -25.41 15.43
N VAL A 77 -10.17 -25.58 16.09
CA VAL A 77 -9.43 -24.49 16.74
C VAL A 77 -8.95 -23.48 15.71
N ALA A 78 -8.40 -23.93 14.58
CA ALA A 78 -7.96 -23.05 13.50
C ALA A 78 -9.13 -22.21 12.95
N GLY A 79 -10.31 -22.83 12.76
CA GLY A 79 -11.53 -22.11 12.35
C GLY A 79 -11.99 -21.10 13.40
N PHE A 80 -11.94 -21.45 14.69
CA PHE A 80 -12.35 -20.56 15.78
C PHE A 80 -11.39 -19.38 15.97
N VAL A 81 -10.08 -19.63 15.96
CA VAL A 81 -9.04 -18.59 16.01
C VAL A 81 -9.14 -17.67 14.79
N GLY A 82 -9.38 -18.24 13.60
CA GLY A 82 -9.64 -17.49 12.37
C GLY A 82 -10.78 -16.46 12.54
N TYR A 83 -11.86 -16.87 13.20
CA TYR A 83 -13.01 -16.03 13.48
C TYR A 83 -12.71 -14.94 14.53
N VAL A 84 -12.09 -15.30 15.67
CA VAL A 84 -11.75 -14.36 16.74
C VAL A 84 -10.81 -13.26 16.23
N LEU A 85 -9.89 -13.61 15.33
CA LEU A 85 -8.95 -12.68 14.72
C LEU A 85 -9.56 -11.80 13.62
N ARG A 86 -10.84 -11.98 13.26
CA ARG A 86 -11.49 -11.27 12.14
C ARG A 86 -10.65 -11.28 10.86
N LEU A 87 -9.93 -12.37 10.60
CA LEU A 87 -9.15 -12.58 9.37
C LEU A 87 -10.01 -12.52 8.09
N ASP A 88 -11.33 -12.63 8.27
CA ASP A 88 -12.38 -12.45 7.27
C ASP A 88 -12.29 -11.13 6.48
N MET A 89 -11.75 -10.05 7.06
CA MET A 89 -11.61 -8.75 6.37
C MET A 89 -10.33 -8.65 5.53
N MET A 90 -9.28 -9.45 5.83
CA MET A 90 -7.96 -9.30 5.20
C MET A 90 -7.62 -10.37 4.16
N TYR A 91 -8.27 -11.54 4.17
CA TYR A 91 -7.99 -12.61 3.21
C TYR A 91 -9.23 -12.94 2.37
N GLN A 92 -9.35 -12.36 1.17
CA GLN A 92 -10.38 -12.80 0.20
C GLN A 92 -10.25 -14.28 -0.19
N ILE A 93 -9.04 -14.87 -0.05
CA ILE A 93 -8.80 -16.31 -0.23
C ILE A 93 -9.43 -17.14 0.91
N ALA A 94 -9.60 -16.56 2.11
CA ALA A 94 -10.25 -17.23 3.23
C ALA A 94 -11.79 -17.22 3.13
N ALA A 95 -12.39 -16.40 2.26
CA ALA A 95 -13.83 -16.40 2.04
C ALA A 95 -14.36 -17.75 1.52
N TYR A 96 -13.54 -18.51 0.78
CA TYR A 96 -13.89 -19.86 0.31
C TYR A 96 -13.81 -20.94 1.41
N ASN A 97 -13.17 -20.63 2.54
CA ASN A 97 -12.92 -21.58 3.64
C ASN A 97 -13.59 -21.16 4.95
N ARG A 98 -14.61 -20.29 4.84
CA ARG A 98 -15.27 -19.67 5.99
C ARG A 98 -16.19 -20.68 6.67
N MET A 99 -15.71 -21.25 7.77
CA MET A 99 -16.48 -22.13 8.63
C MET A 99 -17.30 -21.29 9.60
N ALA A 100 -18.61 -21.56 9.74
CA ALA A 100 -19.43 -20.84 10.70
C ALA A 100 -18.91 -21.06 12.14
N THR A 101 -18.99 -20.03 12.98
CA THR A 101 -18.40 -20.02 14.33
C THR A 101 -18.89 -21.18 15.20
N PHE A 102 -20.19 -21.47 15.13
CA PHE A 102 -20.79 -22.59 15.84
C PHE A 102 -20.29 -23.94 15.33
N THR A 103 -20.02 -24.06 14.03
CA THR A 103 -19.44 -25.28 13.47
C THR A 103 -18.01 -25.46 13.95
N ALA A 104 -17.18 -24.40 13.96
CA ALA A 104 -15.80 -24.46 14.47
C ALA A 104 -15.76 -24.86 15.96
N LEU A 105 -16.65 -24.28 16.77
CA LEU A 105 -16.78 -24.63 18.19
C LEU A 105 -17.24 -26.08 18.37
N GLY A 106 -18.30 -26.49 17.65
CA GLY A 106 -18.79 -27.86 17.66
C GLY A 106 -17.71 -28.86 17.24
N MET A 107 -16.86 -28.48 16.28
CA MET A 107 -15.78 -29.30 15.79
C MET A 107 -14.62 -29.45 16.76
N THR A 108 -14.31 -28.37 17.47
CA THR A 108 -13.36 -28.36 18.57
C THR A 108 -13.86 -29.29 19.69
N MET A 109 -15.13 -29.17 20.09
CA MET A 109 -15.71 -30.03 21.11
C MET A 109 -15.76 -31.51 20.66
N LEU A 110 -16.08 -31.76 19.39
CA LEU A 110 -16.14 -33.10 18.82
C LEU A 110 -14.76 -33.77 18.78
N GLY A 111 -13.73 -33.07 18.32
CA GLY A 111 -12.36 -33.58 18.32
C GLY A 111 -11.83 -33.87 19.72
N ALA A 112 -12.12 -32.98 20.69
CA ALA A 112 -11.76 -33.19 22.09
C ALA A 112 -12.51 -34.39 22.71
N GLY A 113 -13.81 -34.54 22.42
CA GLY A 113 -14.61 -35.68 22.89
C GLY A 113 -14.15 -37.00 22.29
N LEU A 114 -13.83 -37.04 21.00
CA LEU A 114 -13.28 -38.22 20.32
C LEU A 114 -11.91 -38.60 20.87
N TRP A 115 -11.08 -37.61 21.19
CA TRP A 115 -9.80 -37.85 21.86
C TRP A 115 -10.00 -38.43 23.26
N ALA A 116 -10.93 -37.87 24.05
CA ALA A 116 -11.24 -38.35 25.39
C ALA A 116 -11.78 -39.80 25.39
N LEU A 117 -12.47 -40.20 24.32
CA LEU A 117 -12.98 -41.56 24.13
C LEU A 117 -11.92 -42.55 23.61
N ALA A 118 -10.72 -42.08 23.25
CA ALA A 118 -9.68 -42.95 22.68
C ALA A 118 -9.23 -44.00 23.71
N PRO A 119 -9.20 -45.30 23.34
CA PRO A 119 -8.86 -46.36 24.27
C PRO A 119 -7.45 -46.22 24.86
N ALA A 120 -7.31 -46.59 26.13
CA ALA A 120 -6.04 -46.62 26.86
C ALA A 120 -4.89 -47.31 26.10
N HIS A 121 -5.18 -48.43 25.44
CA HIS A 121 -4.21 -49.24 24.71
C HIS A 121 -3.76 -48.62 23.38
N ALA A 122 -4.48 -47.62 22.84
CA ALA A 122 -4.05 -46.87 21.66
C ALA A 122 -2.64 -46.31 21.86
N PHE A 123 -2.38 -45.83 23.07
CA PHE A 123 -1.13 -45.17 23.38
C PHE A 123 -0.06 -46.14 23.94
N GLY A 124 -0.37 -47.44 24.11
CA GLY A 124 0.56 -48.53 24.45
C GLY A 124 0.85 -48.74 25.95
N TRP A 125 -0.18 -48.77 26.80
CA TRP A 125 -0.07 -48.42 28.24
C TRP A 125 -0.19 -49.64 29.19
N ASN A 126 0.67 -49.72 30.23
CA ASN A 126 0.66 -50.67 31.34
C ASN A 126 0.16 -49.97 32.64
N GLU A 127 -0.85 -50.58 33.28
CA GLU A 127 -1.91 -49.93 34.07
C GLU A 127 -1.55 -49.04 35.29
N ALA A 128 -0.33 -49.05 35.83
CA ALA A 128 -0.02 -48.30 37.07
C ALA A 128 0.88 -47.05 36.90
N ARG A 129 1.72 -47.00 35.85
CA ARG A 129 2.66 -45.88 35.61
C ARG A 129 2.11 -44.84 34.64
N ASP A 130 0.93 -45.10 34.10
CA ASP A 130 0.43 -44.50 32.87
C ASP A 130 -0.59 -43.38 33.09
N GLU A 131 -1.21 -43.28 34.26
CA GLU A 131 -2.16 -42.21 34.56
C GLU A 131 -1.47 -40.84 34.68
N ALA A 132 -0.29 -40.80 35.31
CA ALA A 132 0.55 -39.60 35.33
C ALA A 132 1.01 -39.21 33.91
N GLN A 133 1.39 -40.19 33.08
CA GLN A 133 1.77 -39.93 31.69
C GLN A 133 0.59 -39.45 30.82
N ARG A 134 -0.65 -39.84 31.16
CA ARG A 134 -1.91 -39.33 30.59
C ARG A 134 -2.04 -37.84 30.78
N ILE A 135 -1.90 -37.41 32.02
CA ILE A 135 -2.02 -36.01 32.41
C ILE A 135 -0.91 -35.20 31.74
N THR A 136 0.33 -35.69 31.74
CA THR A 136 1.45 -34.98 31.10
C THR A 136 1.30 -34.87 29.58
N LYS A 137 0.89 -35.94 28.89
CA LYS A 137 0.69 -35.92 27.42
C LYS A 137 -0.47 -35.00 27.02
N LEU A 138 -1.58 -35.01 27.77
CA LEU A 138 -2.70 -34.10 27.54
C LEU A 138 -2.33 -32.65 27.84
N ALA A 139 -1.63 -32.39 28.95
CA ALA A 139 -1.13 -31.05 29.28
C ALA A 139 -0.17 -30.54 28.21
N ALA A 140 0.76 -31.38 27.73
CA ALA A 140 1.69 -31.02 26.66
C ALA A 140 0.97 -30.71 25.34
N ALA A 141 -0.03 -31.51 24.96
CA ALA A 141 -0.83 -31.26 23.75
C ALA A 141 -1.63 -29.94 23.86
N LEU A 142 -2.26 -29.69 25.00
CA LEU A 142 -2.98 -28.43 25.26
C LEU A 142 -2.04 -27.22 25.24
N LEU A 143 -0.87 -27.32 25.88
CA LEU A 143 0.15 -26.27 25.86
C LEU A 143 0.67 -26.00 24.45
N MET A 144 0.86 -27.03 23.63
CA MET A 144 1.29 -26.87 22.25
C MET A 144 0.24 -26.15 21.39
N VAL A 145 -1.03 -26.53 21.51
CA VAL A 145 -2.12 -25.86 20.81
C VAL A 145 -2.25 -24.42 21.29
N PHE A 146 -2.16 -24.19 22.60
CA PHE A 146 -2.18 -22.84 23.17
C PHE A 146 -1.03 -21.99 22.64
N ALA A 147 0.20 -22.50 22.66
CA ALA A 147 1.38 -21.81 22.16
C ALA A 147 1.26 -21.47 20.66
N LEU A 148 0.74 -22.39 19.84
CA LEU A 148 0.51 -22.14 18.41
C LEU A 148 -0.57 -21.10 18.17
N ALA A 149 -1.69 -21.17 18.91
CA ALA A 149 -2.76 -20.19 18.80
C ALA A 149 -2.27 -18.80 19.22
N THR A 150 -1.59 -18.68 20.36
CA THR A 150 -0.99 -17.42 20.82
C THR A 150 0.03 -16.89 19.82
N GLY A 151 0.93 -17.74 19.31
CA GLY A 151 1.93 -17.34 18.32
C GLY A 151 1.30 -16.78 17.04
N LEU A 152 0.24 -17.41 16.54
CA LEU A 152 -0.47 -16.96 15.35
C LEU A 152 -1.21 -15.63 15.58
N VAL A 153 -1.83 -15.46 16.75
CA VAL A 153 -2.48 -14.20 17.16
C VAL A 153 -1.45 -13.08 17.27
N SER A 154 -0.34 -13.31 17.98
CA SER A 154 0.73 -12.33 18.15
C SER A 154 1.34 -11.93 16.80
N PHE A 155 1.58 -12.90 15.91
CA PHE A 155 2.09 -12.62 14.57
C PHE A 155 1.10 -11.78 13.74
N ALA A 156 -0.20 -12.10 13.78
CA ALA A 156 -1.22 -11.34 13.07
C ALA A 156 -1.27 -9.87 13.54
N VAL A 157 -1.23 -9.64 14.86
CA VAL A 157 -1.20 -8.29 15.44
C VAL A 157 0.08 -7.53 15.05
N LEU A 158 1.23 -8.20 15.07
CA LEU A 158 2.51 -7.59 14.66
C LEU A 158 2.52 -7.23 13.18
N ARG A 159 1.97 -8.09 12.32
CA ARG A 159 1.87 -7.82 10.88
C ARG A 159 1.02 -6.59 10.60
N ASP A 160 -0.17 -6.49 11.19
CA ASP A 160 -1.06 -5.34 11.01
C ASP A 160 -0.42 -4.04 11.50
N SER A 161 0.21 -4.10 12.68
CA SER A 161 0.94 -2.95 13.25
C SER A 161 2.10 -2.52 12.34
N PHE A 162 2.83 -3.47 11.75
CA PHE A 162 3.93 -3.19 10.85
C PHE A 162 3.46 -2.60 9.52
N GLU A 163 2.39 -3.15 8.93
CA GLU A 163 1.80 -2.66 7.68
C GLU A 163 1.31 -1.22 7.85
N LYS A 164 0.61 -0.94 8.95
CA LYS A 164 0.17 0.41 9.29
C LYS A 164 1.34 1.36 9.53
N ALA A 165 2.34 0.95 10.33
CA ALA A 165 3.51 1.78 10.59
C ALA A 165 4.33 2.07 9.32
N ALA A 166 4.45 1.10 8.42
CA ALA A 166 5.10 1.27 7.13
C ALA A 166 4.32 2.26 6.24
N ALA A 167 3.00 2.09 6.14
CA ALA A 167 2.14 3.00 5.37
C ALA A 167 2.22 4.45 5.91
N ASP A 168 2.12 4.62 7.23
CA ASP A 168 2.22 5.93 7.88
C ASP A 168 3.61 6.57 7.65
N ASN A 169 4.69 5.78 7.76
CA ASN A 169 6.05 6.27 7.51
C ASN A 169 6.27 6.68 6.04
N HIS A 170 5.73 5.92 5.09
CA HIS A 170 5.78 6.28 3.67
C HIS A 170 4.99 7.56 3.38
N LEU A 171 3.80 7.70 3.96
CA LEU A 171 3.01 8.92 3.82
C LEU A 171 3.73 10.13 4.40
N GLN A 172 4.33 9.98 5.59
CA GLN A 172 5.13 11.04 6.21
C GLN A 172 6.33 11.42 5.34
N THR A 173 7.04 10.43 4.80
CA THR A 173 8.18 10.65 3.89
C THR A 173 7.75 11.38 2.62
N ALA A 174 6.62 11.00 2.03
CA ALA A 174 6.05 11.66 0.85
C ALA A 174 5.65 13.11 1.14
N GLN A 175 5.04 13.38 2.31
CA GLN A 175 4.68 14.73 2.73
C GLN A 175 5.90 15.61 2.98
N THR A 176 6.91 15.09 3.67
CA THR A 176 8.19 15.80 3.89
C THR A 176 8.86 16.11 2.56
N THR A 177 8.90 15.13 1.66
CA THR A 177 9.45 15.30 0.30
C THR A 177 8.71 16.38 -0.48
N ALA A 178 7.38 16.34 -0.51
CA ALA A 178 6.56 17.34 -1.19
C ALA A 178 6.80 18.75 -0.61
N PHE A 179 6.91 18.86 0.72
CA PHE A 179 7.23 20.13 1.38
C PHE A 179 8.63 20.65 0.97
N SER A 180 9.65 19.80 0.97
CA SER A 180 11.01 20.16 0.54
C SER A 180 11.05 20.61 -0.93
N ILE A 181 10.33 19.94 -1.83
CA ILE A 181 10.22 20.35 -3.23
C ILE A 181 9.53 21.71 -3.33
N SER A 182 8.41 21.92 -2.64
CA SER A 182 7.72 23.21 -2.64
C SER A 182 8.62 24.34 -2.16
N LEU A 183 9.39 24.13 -1.08
CA LEU A 183 10.33 25.12 -0.56
C LEU A 183 11.45 25.43 -1.56
N LEU A 184 12.01 24.40 -2.23
CA LEU A 184 13.01 24.58 -3.27
C LEU A 184 12.46 25.45 -4.43
N LEU A 185 11.25 25.15 -4.90
CA LEU A 185 10.60 25.88 -5.99
C LEU A 185 10.33 27.34 -5.58
N GLU A 186 9.82 27.56 -4.38
CA GLU A 186 9.53 28.90 -3.84
C GLU A 186 10.81 29.72 -3.67
N GLN A 187 11.86 29.15 -3.08
CA GLN A 187 13.16 29.82 -2.94
C GLN A 187 13.75 30.18 -4.31
N THR A 188 13.66 29.29 -5.29
CA THR A 188 14.15 29.53 -6.65
C THR A 188 13.35 30.65 -7.33
N ALA A 189 12.03 30.66 -7.15
CA ALA A 189 11.18 31.73 -7.68
C ALA A 189 11.49 33.09 -7.04
N LEU A 190 11.67 33.15 -5.71
CA LEU A 190 12.04 34.37 -4.99
C LEU A 190 13.41 34.92 -5.40
N LEU A 191 14.38 34.03 -5.65
CA LEU A 191 15.68 34.43 -6.20
C LEU A 191 15.52 35.05 -7.59
N SER A 192 14.72 34.42 -8.45
CA SER A 192 14.39 34.95 -9.77
C SER A 192 13.74 36.34 -9.70
N THR A 193 12.74 36.53 -8.83
CA THR A 193 12.10 37.84 -8.59
C THR A 193 13.13 38.88 -8.13
N SER A 194 14.00 38.52 -7.19
CA SER A 194 15.03 39.40 -6.65
C SER A 194 16.03 39.86 -7.71
N VAL A 195 16.42 38.98 -8.63
CA VAL A 195 17.34 39.31 -9.73
C VAL A 195 16.64 40.16 -10.78
N ALA A 196 15.39 39.83 -11.15
CA ALA A 196 14.61 40.60 -12.11
C ALA A 196 14.42 42.07 -11.67
N HIS A 197 14.17 42.31 -10.38
CA HIS A 197 14.06 43.67 -9.85
C HIS A 197 15.40 44.41 -9.74
N ARG A 198 16.51 43.70 -9.49
CA ARG A 198 17.85 44.30 -9.35
C ARG A 198 18.51 44.66 -10.69
N ALA A 199 18.16 43.97 -11.77
CA ALA A 199 18.77 44.12 -13.09
C ALA A 199 18.54 45.51 -13.76
N ALA A 200 17.97 46.50 -13.06
CA ALA A 200 17.78 47.87 -13.55
C ALA A 200 17.12 47.96 -14.95
N LEU A 201 16.23 47.01 -15.28
CA LEU A 201 15.62 46.87 -16.60
C LEU A 201 14.57 47.95 -16.90
N GLY A 202 14.01 48.58 -15.87
CA GLY A 202 12.89 49.51 -16.01
C GLY A 202 13.21 50.77 -16.82
N ALA A 203 14.40 51.36 -16.65
CA ALA A 203 14.76 52.58 -17.36
C ALA A 203 15.02 52.36 -18.88
N PRO A 204 15.79 51.33 -19.30
CA PRO A 204 15.93 50.99 -20.71
C PRO A 204 14.60 50.57 -21.36
N LEU A 205 13.76 49.79 -20.67
CA LEU A 205 12.45 49.38 -21.19
C LEU A 205 11.51 50.57 -21.39
N GLN A 206 11.46 51.51 -20.44
CA GLN A 206 10.69 52.74 -20.59
C GLN A 206 11.16 53.53 -21.82
N ARG A 207 12.48 53.65 -22.05
CA ARG A 207 13.02 54.35 -23.21
C ARG A 207 12.63 53.68 -24.53
N LEU A 208 12.58 52.35 -24.57
CA LEU A 208 12.12 51.59 -25.75
C LEU A 208 10.62 51.73 -26.02
N ILE A 209 9.82 52.00 -25.00
CA ILE A 209 8.41 52.33 -25.16
C ILE A 209 8.25 53.73 -25.78
N ASP A 210 9.05 54.69 -25.33
CA ASP A 210 9.00 56.08 -25.82
C ASP A 210 9.62 56.22 -27.22
N ALA A 211 10.67 55.45 -27.52
CA ALA A 211 11.38 55.42 -28.78
C ALA A 211 11.66 53.96 -29.21
N PRO A 212 10.71 53.31 -29.91
CA PRO A 212 10.87 51.94 -30.39
C PRO A 212 12.13 51.80 -31.26
N GLY A 213 13.02 50.89 -30.88
CA GLY A 213 14.26 50.62 -31.62
C GLY A 213 15.46 51.51 -31.27
N ASP A 214 15.41 52.30 -30.18
CA ASP A 214 16.57 53.05 -29.70
C ASP A 214 17.78 52.11 -29.45
N PRO A 215 18.88 52.23 -30.21
CA PRO A 215 20.02 51.35 -30.11
C PRO A 215 20.74 51.45 -28.76
N LEU A 216 20.71 52.61 -28.11
CA LEU A 216 21.35 52.80 -26.81
C LEU A 216 20.55 52.11 -25.70
N ALA A 217 19.22 52.17 -25.76
CA ALA A 217 18.35 51.45 -24.83
C ALA A 217 18.47 49.93 -25.00
N LEU A 218 18.54 49.42 -26.24
CA LEU A 218 18.79 48.00 -26.51
C LEU A 218 20.16 47.55 -25.97
N ALA A 219 21.21 48.35 -26.18
CA ALA A 219 22.54 48.05 -25.67
C ALA A 219 22.58 48.02 -24.13
N GLN A 220 21.94 48.99 -23.46
CA GLN A 220 21.81 49.00 -21.99
C GLN A 220 21.01 47.81 -21.47
N LEU A 221 19.94 47.40 -22.16
CA LEU A 221 19.15 46.24 -21.78
C LEU A 221 19.96 44.94 -21.91
N ALA A 222 20.74 44.81 -22.97
CA ALA A 222 21.64 43.67 -23.18
C ALA A 222 22.75 43.61 -22.14
N GLU A 223 23.34 44.76 -21.78
CA GLU A 223 24.36 44.86 -20.73
C GLU A 223 23.79 44.48 -19.36
N ASN A 224 22.64 45.05 -19.01
CA ASN A 224 21.96 44.75 -17.76
C ASN A 224 21.52 43.27 -17.65
N ALA A 225 21.25 42.61 -18.78
CA ALA A 225 20.91 41.20 -18.82
C ALA A 225 22.09 40.27 -18.48
N HIS A 226 23.34 40.75 -18.45
CA HIS A 226 24.49 39.94 -18.03
C HIS A 226 24.39 39.43 -16.59
N VAL A 227 23.66 40.13 -15.70
CA VAL A 227 23.48 39.69 -14.30
C VAL A 227 22.80 38.31 -14.19
N PHE A 228 22.04 37.90 -15.21
CA PHE A 228 21.41 36.58 -15.23
C PHE A 228 22.43 35.45 -15.44
N ASP A 229 23.53 35.71 -16.14
CA ASP A 229 24.58 34.71 -16.33
C ASP A 229 25.35 34.46 -15.02
N GLU A 230 25.58 35.52 -14.23
CA GLU A 230 26.30 35.44 -12.96
C GLU A 230 25.50 34.70 -11.87
N MET A 231 24.16 34.75 -11.94
CA MET A 231 23.25 34.19 -10.94
C MET A 231 22.77 32.76 -11.28
N ALA A 232 23.50 32.05 -12.14
CA ALA A 232 23.27 30.65 -12.50
C ALA A 232 21.93 30.33 -13.19
N PHE A 233 21.32 31.30 -13.87
CA PHE A 233 20.19 31.03 -14.78
C PHE A 233 20.69 30.33 -16.05
N SER A 234 19.91 29.36 -16.57
CA SER A 234 20.23 28.69 -17.83
C SER A 234 19.80 29.51 -19.04
N ALA A 235 18.76 30.32 -18.89
CA ALA A 235 18.32 31.28 -19.90
C ALA A 235 17.54 32.44 -19.27
N ALA A 236 17.50 33.58 -19.97
CA ALA A 236 16.63 34.70 -19.64
C ALA A 236 16.14 35.37 -20.93
N ASN A 237 14.83 35.58 -21.04
CA ASN A 237 14.21 36.29 -22.15
C ASN A 237 13.53 37.54 -21.62
N ILE A 238 13.81 38.68 -22.26
CA ILE A 238 13.20 39.96 -21.95
C ILE A 238 12.37 40.36 -23.16
N SER A 239 11.06 40.51 -22.94
CA SER A 239 10.12 40.95 -23.95
C SER A 239 9.55 42.32 -23.59
N GLY A 240 9.25 43.12 -24.61
CA GLY A 240 8.55 44.39 -24.44
C GLY A 240 7.09 44.20 -23.99
N ALA A 241 6.42 45.31 -23.66
CA ALA A 241 5.01 45.30 -23.24
C ALA A 241 4.08 44.63 -24.28
N ASP A 242 4.40 44.76 -25.57
CA ASP A 242 3.61 44.20 -26.68
C ASP A 242 3.96 42.74 -27.01
N GLY A 243 4.84 42.12 -26.22
CA GLY A 243 5.32 40.74 -26.42
C GLY A 243 6.54 40.51 -27.33
N PRO A 244 7.11 41.45 -28.12
CA PRO A 244 8.28 41.13 -28.93
C PRO A 244 9.49 40.87 -28.04
N LEU A 245 10.26 39.85 -28.38
CA LEU A 245 11.52 39.51 -27.70
C LEU A 245 12.57 40.58 -28.01
N LEU A 246 13.06 41.26 -26.98
CA LEU A 246 14.06 42.33 -27.09
C LEU A 246 15.48 41.79 -26.85
N VAL A 247 15.63 40.97 -25.81
CA VAL A 247 16.91 40.38 -25.41
C VAL A 247 16.69 38.93 -25.03
N SER A 248 17.61 38.06 -25.45
CA SER A 248 17.66 36.66 -25.04
C SER A 248 19.08 36.32 -24.59
N ARG A 249 19.19 35.66 -23.44
CA ARG A 249 20.41 35.06 -22.89
C ARG A 249 20.19 33.57 -22.75
N GLY A 250 21.16 32.76 -23.19
CA GLY A 250 21.03 31.31 -23.19
C GLY A 250 20.00 30.77 -24.20
N SER A 251 19.61 29.51 -24.03
CA SER A 251 18.60 28.85 -24.86
C SER A 251 17.45 28.36 -23.98
N MET A 252 16.31 29.04 -24.03
CA MET A 252 15.14 28.68 -23.24
C MET A 252 14.52 27.37 -23.76
N ASN A 253 14.13 26.48 -22.85
CA ASN A 253 13.44 25.26 -23.23
C ASN A 253 12.05 25.60 -23.80
N PRO A 254 11.65 24.94 -24.91
CA PRO A 254 10.41 25.24 -25.59
C PRO A 254 9.21 24.98 -24.68
N ALA A 255 8.16 25.77 -24.87
CA ALA A 255 6.96 25.71 -24.04
C ALA A 255 6.15 24.40 -24.17
N THR A 256 6.48 23.57 -25.16
CA THR A 256 5.74 22.38 -25.59
C THR A 256 6.32 21.05 -25.09
N GLY A 257 7.11 21.07 -24.01
CA GLY A 257 7.65 19.85 -23.40
C GLY A 257 6.57 18.87 -22.92
N PRO A 258 6.91 17.57 -22.78
CA PRO A 258 5.95 16.50 -22.46
C PRO A 258 5.30 16.64 -21.08
N MET A 259 5.94 17.36 -20.16
CA MET A 259 5.42 17.65 -18.83
C MET A 259 5.68 19.12 -18.50
N ARG A 260 4.61 19.86 -18.23
CA ARG A 260 4.66 21.24 -17.75
C ARG A 260 3.54 21.48 -16.76
N VAL A 261 3.90 21.94 -15.56
CA VAL A 261 2.95 22.29 -14.51
C VAL A 261 3.11 23.77 -14.20
N GLN A 262 2.02 24.53 -14.32
CA GLN A 262 1.99 25.95 -13.98
C GLN A 262 1.49 26.14 -12.54
N PHE A 263 2.09 27.11 -11.84
CA PHE A 263 1.69 27.48 -10.49
C PHE A 263 1.99 28.96 -10.23
N ASP A 264 1.28 29.55 -9.27
CA ASP A 264 1.57 30.90 -8.80
C ASP A 264 2.71 30.85 -7.78
N ALA A 265 3.76 31.61 -8.02
CA ALA A 265 4.89 31.77 -7.11
C ALA A 265 4.98 33.24 -6.69
N SER A 266 4.31 33.57 -5.59
CA SER A 266 4.35 34.90 -4.97
C SER A 266 3.99 36.05 -5.93
N GLY A 267 2.95 35.88 -6.75
CA GLY A 267 2.48 36.89 -7.70
C GLY A 267 3.19 36.87 -9.05
N SER A 268 4.02 35.86 -9.29
CA SER A 268 4.65 35.57 -10.59
C SER A 268 4.14 34.25 -11.13
N VAL A 269 3.99 34.15 -12.46
CA VAL A 269 3.59 32.89 -13.10
C VAL A 269 4.83 32.02 -13.24
N ALA A 270 4.87 30.92 -12.50
CA ALA A 270 5.94 29.95 -12.56
C ALA A 270 5.48 28.68 -13.30
N SER A 271 6.42 27.99 -13.92
CA SER A 271 6.18 26.72 -14.57
C SER A 271 7.35 25.78 -14.43
N LEU A 272 7.07 24.60 -13.88
CA LEU A 272 8.01 23.49 -13.79
C LEU A 272 7.86 22.63 -15.04
N GLY A 273 8.96 22.41 -15.76
CA GLY A 273 9.01 21.59 -16.95
C GLY A 273 10.09 20.51 -16.89
N TRP A 274 9.95 19.50 -17.76
CA TRP A 274 10.96 18.45 -17.95
C TRP A 274 11.40 18.36 -19.40
N ASN A 275 12.71 18.49 -19.65
CA ASN A 275 13.33 18.24 -20.96
C ASN A 275 14.78 17.77 -20.77
N GLY A 276 14.94 16.46 -20.52
CA GLY A 276 16.25 15.88 -20.16
C GLY A 276 16.79 16.38 -18.81
N GLY A 277 15.89 16.86 -17.94
CA GLY A 277 16.17 17.51 -16.66
C GLY A 277 15.02 18.45 -16.27
N PHE A 278 14.84 18.67 -14.96
CA PHE A 278 13.87 19.61 -14.43
C PHE A 278 14.36 21.04 -14.59
N PHE A 279 13.48 21.90 -15.06
CA PHE A 279 13.74 23.33 -15.14
C PHE A 279 12.54 24.11 -14.64
N LEU A 280 12.81 25.24 -14.00
CA LEU A 280 11.82 26.19 -13.54
C LEU A 280 11.89 27.44 -14.42
N GLN A 281 10.78 27.77 -15.08
CA GLN A 281 10.59 29.04 -15.77
C GLN A 281 9.69 29.95 -14.93
N VAL A 282 10.15 31.17 -14.66
CA VAL A 282 9.39 32.17 -13.89
C VAL A 282 9.25 33.43 -14.73
N ALA A 283 8.01 33.87 -14.93
CA ALA A 283 7.68 35.07 -15.67
C ALA A 283 7.34 36.22 -14.71
N HIS A 284 8.15 37.28 -14.79
CA HIS A 284 8.00 38.51 -14.01
C HIS A 284 7.50 39.63 -14.89
N ARG A 285 6.41 40.27 -14.47
CA ARG A 285 5.92 41.49 -15.10
C ARG A 285 6.66 42.68 -14.52
N LEU A 286 7.28 43.47 -15.40
CA LEU A 286 7.92 44.72 -15.02
C LEU A 286 6.93 45.85 -15.22
N GLU A 287 6.52 46.48 -14.13
CA GLU A 287 5.54 47.57 -14.15
C GLU A 287 6.13 48.82 -13.49
N ARG A 288 5.75 49.99 -13.98
CA ARG A 288 6.07 51.28 -13.37
C ARG A 288 4.83 52.16 -13.43
N ASP A 289 4.42 52.69 -12.28
CA ASP A 289 3.22 53.52 -12.15
C ASP A 289 1.95 52.87 -12.73
N GLY A 290 1.80 51.55 -12.56
CA GLY A 290 0.68 50.75 -13.07
C GLY A 290 0.70 50.47 -14.58
N ARG A 291 1.74 50.90 -15.29
CA ARG A 291 1.95 50.60 -16.71
C ARG A 291 2.93 49.43 -16.87
N LEU A 292 2.54 48.43 -17.66
CA LEU A 292 3.41 47.32 -18.04
C LEU A 292 4.52 47.83 -18.97
N LEU A 293 5.76 47.62 -18.57
CA LEU A 293 6.95 47.96 -19.36
C LEU A 293 7.44 46.78 -20.21
N GLY A 294 7.28 45.57 -19.68
CA GLY A 294 7.73 44.35 -20.32
C GLY A 294 7.61 43.14 -19.41
N THR A 295 8.04 41.99 -19.92
CA THR A 295 8.07 40.73 -19.17
C THR A 295 9.46 40.14 -19.22
N VAL A 296 9.95 39.66 -18.08
CA VAL A 296 11.20 38.91 -17.98
C VAL A 296 10.85 37.48 -17.65
N VAL A 297 11.25 36.54 -18.50
CA VAL A 297 11.14 35.11 -18.23
C VAL A 297 12.53 34.59 -17.95
N THR A 298 12.78 34.08 -16.75
CA THR A 298 14.03 33.41 -16.41
C THR A 298 13.82 31.90 -16.39
N GLU A 299 14.83 31.14 -16.80
CA GLU A 299 14.88 29.70 -16.66
C GLU A 299 16.04 29.28 -15.77
N GLN A 300 15.80 28.35 -14.86
CA GLN A 300 16.84 27.73 -14.04
C GLN A 300 16.69 26.21 -14.05
N ARG A 301 17.81 25.50 -14.24
CA ARG A 301 17.84 24.03 -14.09
C ARG A 301 17.85 23.64 -12.62
N LEU A 302 16.93 22.76 -12.24
CA LEU A 302 16.78 22.26 -10.88
C LEU A 302 17.61 20.99 -10.69
N ARG A 303 18.94 21.10 -10.78
CA ARG A 303 19.85 19.94 -10.65
C ARG A 303 19.68 19.17 -9.34
N ALA A 304 19.34 19.88 -8.26
CA ALA A 304 19.05 19.27 -6.97
C ALA A 304 17.82 18.35 -7.06
N LEU A 305 16.79 18.77 -7.80
CA LEU A 305 15.59 17.97 -8.04
C LEU A 305 15.88 16.77 -8.96
N ASP A 306 16.72 16.96 -9.98
CA ASP A 306 17.19 15.86 -10.85
C ASP A 306 17.90 14.78 -10.02
N THR A 307 18.81 15.19 -9.13
CA THR A 307 19.57 14.27 -8.27
C THR A 307 18.65 13.59 -7.27
N PHE A 308 17.76 14.36 -6.63
CA PHE A 308 16.83 13.87 -5.62
C PHE A 308 15.85 12.83 -6.17
N LEU A 309 15.38 12.99 -7.41
CA LEU A 309 14.47 12.03 -8.05
C LEU A 309 15.18 10.86 -8.75
N ALA A 310 16.48 10.97 -9.00
CA ALA A 310 17.30 9.89 -9.56
C ALA A 310 17.79 8.90 -8.49
N GLU A 311 17.85 9.29 -7.22
CA GLU A 311 18.18 8.37 -6.14
C GLU A 311 17.04 7.36 -5.94
N PRO A 312 17.33 6.04 -5.98
CA PRO A 312 16.33 5.04 -5.66
C PRO A 312 15.93 5.21 -4.20
N VAL A 313 14.65 5.49 -3.97
CA VAL A 313 14.04 5.40 -2.64
C VAL A 313 14.11 3.93 -2.23
N LEU A 314 15.13 3.58 -1.44
CA LEU A 314 15.38 2.24 -0.91
C LEU A 314 14.38 1.89 0.21
#